data_AF-A0AAU4TFP2-F1
#
_entry.id   AF-A0AAU4TFP2-F1
#
_cell.length_a   1.000
_cell.length_b   1.000
_cell.length_c   1.000
_cell.angle_alpha   90.00
_cell.angle_beta   90.00
_cell.angle_gamma   90.00
#
_symmetry.space_group_name_H-M   'P 1'
#
loop_
_entity.id
_entity.type
_entity.pdbx_description
1 polymer ?
#
loop_
_entity_poly.entity_id
_entity_poly.type
_entity_poly.pdbx_seq_one_letter_code
_entity_poly.pdbx_strand_id
1 'polypeptide(L)'
;MTDRTLTHGAPTAITDDISAHGYAILQTRIERIPKLVRGLPCQEPDGCTKTATLATLAVEKVVEPDGPLGLLLAKAEDGNPLCIVTCDEHRHEASHDLYRDLTGRMRPDGIRAFDAPGQYLSWH
;
A
#
# COMPACT_ATOMS: atom_id res chain seq x y z
N MET A 1 -17.05 16.23 0.78
CA MET A 1 -16.11 15.10 0.55
C MET A 1 -16.40 14.09 1.62
N THR A 2 -16.65 12.83 1.27
CA THR A 2 -16.74 11.75 2.25
C THR A 2 -15.42 11.62 2.98
N ASP A 3 -15.45 11.42 4.30
CA ASP A 3 -14.24 11.22 5.10
C ASP A 3 -13.48 9.98 4.59
N ARG A 4 -12.23 10.20 4.19
CA ARG A 4 -11.32 9.13 3.72
C ARG A 4 -10.89 8.34 4.94
N THR A 5 -11.63 7.28 5.25
CA THR A 5 -11.38 6.44 6.43
C THR A 5 -10.58 5.20 6.04
N LEU A 6 -9.59 4.87 6.88
CA LEU A 6 -8.94 3.57 6.87
C LEU A 6 -9.68 2.64 7.83
N THR A 7 -10.10 1.49 7.33
CA THR A 7 -10.79 0.48 8.13
C THR A 7 -9.81 -0.61 8.50
N HIS A 8 -9.53 -0.72 9.80
CA HIS A 8 -8.90 -1.91 10.35
C HIS A 8 -9.90 -3.06 10.27
N GLY A 9 -9.77 -3.91 9.26
CA GLY A 9 -10.54 -5.13 9.20
C GLY A 9 -10.16 -6.07 10.35
N ALA A 10 -10.99 -7.09 10.59
CA ALA A 10 -10.54 -8.25 11.35
C ALA A 10 -9.21 -8.77 10.75
N PRO A 11 -8.30 -9.37 11.52
CA PRO A 11 -7.10 -9.99 10.97
C PRO A 11 -7.49 -11.21 10.10
N THR A 12 -7.95 -10.95 8.89
CA THR A 12 -8.04 -11.95 7.81
C THR A 12 -6.73 -11.90 7.04
N ALA A 13 -6.39 -12.97 6.34
CA ALA A 13 -5.13 -13.01 5.63
C ALA A 13 -5.18 -12.06 4.43
N ILE A 14 -4.06 -11.41 4.11
CA ILE A 14 -3.89 -10.59 2.89
C ILE A 14 -4.28 -11.39 1.62
N THR A 15 -4.13 -12.71 1.67
CA THR A 15 -4.52 -13.66 0.61
C THR A 15 -6.03 -13.71 0.36
N ASP A 16 -6.85 -13.43 1.38
CA ASP A 16 -8.32 -13.45 1.25
C ASP A 16 -8.78 -12.25 0.43
N ASP A 17 -8.24 -11.06 0.72
CA ASP A 17 -8.51 -9.83 -0.04
C ASP A 17 -8.03 -9.97 -1.49
N ILE A 18 -6.83 -10.54 -1.70
CA ILE A 18 -6.33 -10.86 -3.05
C ILE A 18 -7.29 -11.81 -3.77
N SER A 19 -7.80 -12.85 -3.10
CA SER A 19 -8.72 -13.81 -3.73
C SER A 19 -10.07 -13.19 -4.06
N ALA A 20 -10.56 -12.28 -3.22
CA ALA A 20 -11.86 -11.63 -3.40
C ALA A 20 -11.84 -10.47 -4.40
N HIS A 21 -10.71 -9.76 -4.51
CA HIS A 21 -10.61 -8.49 -5.23
C HIS A 21 -9.53 -8.47 -6.32
N GLY A 22 -8.67 -9.48 -6.38
CA GLY A 22 -7.50 -9.55 -7.26
C GLY A 22 -6.29 -8.80 -6.71
N TYR A 23 -6.42 -8.08 -5.60
CA TYR A 23 -5.33 -7.37 -4.93
C TYR A 23 -5.63 -7.13 -3.45
N ALA A 24 -4.60 -6.71 -2.71
CA ALA A 24 -4.71 -6.13 -1.37
C ALA A 24 -3.88 -4.85 -1.29
N ILE A 25 -4.33 -3.89 -0.46
CA ILE A 25 -3.55 -2.68 -0.15
C ILE A 25 -2.75 -2.91 1.12
N LEU A 26 -1.44 -2.71 1.05
CA LEU A 26 -0.50 -2.92 2.16
C LEU A 26 0.20 -1.61 2.50
N GLN A 27 0.23 -1.26 3.77
CA GLN A 27 1.01 -0.13 4.29
C GLN A 27 2.18 -0.63 5.14
N THR A 28 3.36 -0.05 4.88
CA THR A 28 4.58 -0.39 5.60
C THR A 28 5.49 0.82 5.77
N ARG A 29 6.42 0.75 6.73
CA ARG A 29 7.41 1.81 6.96
C ARG A 29 8.45 1.82 5.84
N ILE A 30 8.77 3.01 5.31
CA ILE A 30 9.75 3.15 4.22
C ILE A 30 11.13 2.56 4.55
N GLU A 31 11.51 2.56 5.83
CA GLU A 31 12.77 2.03 6.34
C GLU A 31 12.93 0.53 6.07
N ARG A 32 11.82 -0.17 5.83
CA ARG A 32 11.79 -1.60 5.53
C ARG A 32 11.91 -1.90 4.05
N ILE A 33 11.72 -0.88 3.21
CA ILE A 33 11.88 -0.95 1.75
C ILE A 33 12.80 0.17 1.23
N PRO A 34 13.98 0.37 1.85
CA PRO A 34 14.76 1.57 1.60
C PRO A 34 15.26 1.66 0.16
N LYS A 35 15.38 0.53 -0.53
CA LYS A 35 15.79 0.46 -1.94
C LYS A 35 14.74 1.01 -2.91
N LEU A 36 13.46 1.00 -2.53
CA LEU A 36 12.37 1.45 -3.40
C LEU A 36 12.10 2.95 -3.23
N VAL A 37 12.19 3.48 -2.01
CA VAL A 37 11.53 4.77 -1.71
C VAL A 37 12.23 5.65 -0.66
N ARG A 38 13.44 5.28 -0.20
CA ARG A 38 14.10 6.04 0.89
C ARG A 38 14.44 7.46 0.44
N GLY A 39 14.10 8.43 1.28
CA GLY A 39 14.46 9.85 1.07
C GLY A 39 13.50 10.62 0.17
N LEU A 40 12.42 9.98 -0.29
CA LEU A 40 11.37 10.66 -1.03
C LEU A 40 10.54 11.55 -0.09
N PRO A 41 10.12 12.74 -0.55
CA PRO A 41 9.12 13.54 0.15
C PRO A 41 7.75 12.84 0.07
N CYS A 42 6.83 13.29 0.92
CA CYS A 42 5.43 12.92 0.83
C CYS A 42 4.90 13.25 -0.59
N GLN A 43 4.22 12.28 -1.21
CA GLN A 43 3.73 12.38 -2.58
C GLN A 43 2.26 12.82 -2.69
N GLU A 44 1.62 13.16 -1.57
CA GLU A 44 0.27 13.72 -1.62
C GLU A 44 0.23 15.00 -2.46
N PRO A 45 -0.83 15.19 -3.27
CA PRO A 45 -0.97 16.33 -4.17
C PRO A 45 -1.31 17.64 -3.45
N ASP A 46 -1.46 17.62 -2.12
CA ASP A 46 -1.72 18.80 -1.28
C ASP A 46 -0.49 19.71 -1.10
N GLY A 47 0.67 19.29 -1.61
CA GLY A 47 1.93 20.04 -1.53
C GLY A 47 2.72 19.78 -0.24
N CYS A 48 2.45 18.67 0.46
CA CYS A 48 3.18 18.30 1.66
C CYS A 48 4.69 18.20 1.42
N THR A 49 5.48 18.92 2.23
CA THR A 49 6.95 18.93 2.15
C THR A 49 7.63 18.02 3.17
N LYS A 50 6.84 17.29 3.97
CA LYS A 50 7.38 16.36 4.97
C LYS A 50 8.05 15.17 4.29
N THR A 51 9.07 14.62 4.93
CA THR A 51 9.67 13.35 4.50
C THR A 51 8.65 12.23 4.59
N ALA A 52 8.58 11.37 3.58
CA ALA A 52 7.73 10.18 3.66
C ALA A 52 8.22 9.25 4.77
N THR A 53 7.27 8.64 5.49
CA THR A 53 7.55 7.65 6.56
C THR A 53 6.86 6.31 6.28
N LEU A 54 5.88 6.31 5.36
CA LEU A 54 5.08 5.18 4.96
C LEU A 54 5.14 4.98 3.44
N ALA A 55 4.98 3.73 3.04
CA ALA A 55 4.73 3.33 1.68
C ALA A 55 3.44 2.51 1.64
N THR A 56 2.55 2.90 0.74
CA THR A 56 1.31 2.21 0.44
C THR A 56 1.50 1.48 -0.88
N LEU A 57 1.24 0.17 -0.88
CA LEU A 57 1.59 -0.76 -1.93
C LEU A 57 0.37 -1.60 -2.33
N ALA A 58 0.27 -1.89 -3.61
CA ALA A 58 -0.72 -2.80 -4.14
C ALA A 58 -0.11 -4.18 -4.31
N VAL A 59 -0.63 -5.19 -3.60
CA VAL A 59 -0.15 -6.57 -3.66
C VAL A 59 -1.14 -7.38 -4.49
N GLU A 60 -0.71 -7.94 -5.62
CA GLU A 60 -1.54 -8.79 -6.48
C GLU A 60 -1.47 -10.27 -6.09
N LYS A 61 -0.37 -10.68 -5.47
CA LYS A 61 -0.17 -12.08 -5.07
C LYS A 61 0.85 -12.19 -3.95
N VAL A 62 0.63 -13.19 -3.09
CA VAL A 62 1.61 -13.64 -2.10
C VAL A 62 2.25 -14.93 -2.62
N VAL A 63 3.58 -15.02 -2.51
CA VAL A 63 4.34 -16.21 -2.87
C VAL A 63 5.00 -16.75 -1.60
N GLU A 64 4.73 -18.02 -1.31
CA GLU A 64 5.40 -18.77 -0.25
C GLU A 64 6.22 -19.91 -0.88
N PRO A 65 7.51 -19.72 -1.16
CA PRO A 65 8.41 -20.82 -1.43
C PRO A 65 9.52 -20.80 -0.38
N ASP A 66 9.27 -21.41 0.78
CA ASP A 66 10.27 -21.68 1.83
C ASP A 66 11.11 -20.49 2.34
N GLY A 67 10.45 -19.39 2.75
CA GLY A 67 11.12 -18.21 3.30
C GLY A 67 10.17 -17.11 3.79
N PRO A 68 10.67 -15.90 4.15
CA PRO A 68 9.80 -14.77 4.47
C PRO A 68 8.86 -14.46 3.29
N LEU A 69 7.63 -14.04 3.61
CA LEU A 69 6.56 -13.69 2.66
C LEU A 69 7.11 -12.92 1.46
N GLY A 70 7.02 -13.53 0.27
CA GLY A 70 7.28 -12.88 -1.00
C GLY A 70 6.03 -12.15 -1.47
N LEU A 71 6.12 -10.84 -1.71
CA LEU A 71 4.99 -10.05 -2.23
C LEU A 71 5.22 -9.70 -3.69
N LEU A 72 4.26 -10.07 -4.54
CA LEU A 72 4.16 -9.61 -5.91
C LEU A 72 3.32 -8.34 -5.94
N LEU A 73 3.92 -7.25 -6.42
CA LEU A 73 3.30 -5.94 -6.49
C LEU A 73 2.54 -5.78 -7.81
N ALA A 74 1.33 -5.23 -7.73
CA ALA A 74 0.64 -4.75 -8.92
C ALA A 74 1.46 -3.64 -9.57
N LYS A 75 1.47 -3.63 -10.90
CA LYS A 75 2.26 -2.69 -11.70
C LYS A 75 1.37 -1.69 -12.41
N ALA A 76 1.85 -0.46 -12.55
CA ALA A 76 1.27 0.53 -13.44
C ALA A 76 1.55 0.18 -14.91
N GLU A 77 0.95 0.91 -15.83
CA GLU A 77 1.13 0.72 -17.28
C GLU A 77 2.60 0.86 -17.73
N ASP A 78 3.39 1.63 -16.99
CA ASP A 78 4.82 1.81 -17.23
C ASP A 78 5.70 0.64 -16.74
N GLY A 79 5.08 -0.37 -16.11
CA GLY A 79 5.74 -1.54 -15.57
C GLY A 79 6.35 -1.35 -14.17
N ASN A 80 6.24 -0.16 -13.58
CA ASN A 80 6.70 0.12 -12.23
C ASN A 80 5.66 -0.34 -11.19
N PRO A 81 6.09 -0.75 -9.98
CA PRO A 81 5.14 -1.07 -8.91
C PRO A 81 4.26 0.11 -8.55
N LEU A 82 2.96 -0.14 -8.36
CA LEU A 82 2.02 0.83 -7.82
C LEU A 82 2.35 1.07 -6.34
N CYS A 83 3.02 2.19 -6.09
CA CYS A 83 3.47 2.61 -4.78
C CYS A 83 3.26 4.11 -4.60
N ILE A 84 2.64 4.49 -3.49
CA ILE A 84 2.53 5.89 -3.05
C ILE A 84 3.23 6.01 -1.69
N VAL A 85 4.16 6.96 -1.56
CA VAL A 85 4.84 7.22 -0.29
C VAL A 85 4.41 8.52 0.35
N THR A 86 4.05 8.44 1.62
CA THR A 86 3.48 9.56 2.38
C THR A 86 4.02 9.63 3.80
N CYS A 87 3.83 10.77 4.45
CA CYS A 87 4.01 10.88 5.89
C CYS A 87 2.81 10.24 6.63
N ASP A 88 2.95 10.00 7.94
CA ASP A 88 1.90 9.35 8.74
C ASP A 88 0.54 10.07 8.71
N GLU A 89 0.55 11.40 8.56
CA GLU A 89 -0.68 12.20 8.48
C GLU A 89 -1.50 11.91 7.21
N HIS A 90 -0.82 11.54 6.13
CA HIS A 90 -1.41 11.28 4.82
C HIS A 90 -1.57 9.78 4.50
N ARG A 91 -1.59 8.97 5.56
CA ARG A 91 -1.77 7.52 5.49
C ARG A 91 -3.09 7.15 4.80
N HIS A 92 -4.17 7.85 5.12
CA HIS A 92 -5.50 7.50 4.63
C HIS A 92 -5.65 7.87 3.16
N GLU A 93 -5.17 9.06 2.80
CA GLU A 93 -5.17 9.60 1.46
C GLU A 93 -4.45 8.67 0.48
N ALA A 94 -3.24 8.23 0.84
CA ALA A 94 -2.43 7.33 0.03
C ALA A 94 -3.14 6.00 -0.29
N SER A 95 -3.83 5.40 0.68
CA SER A 95 -4.61 4.18 0.45
C SER A 95 -5.75 4.39 -0.54
N HIS A 96 -6.41 5.55 -0.46
CA HIS A 96 -7.51 5.93 -1.35
C HIS A 96 -7.05 6.26 -2.76
N ASP A 97 -5.95 6.98 -2.89
CA ASP A 97 -5.40 7.30 -4.20
C ASP A 97 -4.90 6.03 -4.88
N LEU A 98 -4.22 5.14 -4.15
CA LEU A 98 -3.77 3.86 -4.70
C LEU A 98 -4.94 2.96 -5.13
N TYR A 99 -6.02 2.90 -4.35
CA TYR A 99 -7.24 2.18 -4.74
C TYR A 99 -7.85 2.74 -6.03
N ARG A 100 -7.92 4.07 -6.13
CA ARG A 100 -8.44 4.75 -7.32
C ARG A 100 -7.57 4.44 -8.53
N ASP A 101 -6.25 4.46 -8.39
CA ASP A 101 -5.32 4.16 -9.48
C ASP A 101 -5.43 2.69 -9.92
N LEU A 102 -5.64 1.75 -8.99
CA LEU A 102 -5.85 0.33 -9.27
C LEU A 102 -7.17 0.03 -10.00
N THR A 103 -8.25 0.73 -9.63
CA THR A 103 -9.61 0.30 -10.01
C THR A 103 -10.34 1.30 -10.92
N GLY A 104 -9.83 2.52 -11.05
CA GLY A 104 -10.52 3.65 -11.67
C GLY A 104 -11.75 4.12 -10.89
N ARG A 105 -11.98 3.63 -9.67
CA ARG A 105 -13.20 3.90 -8.88
C ARG A 105 -12.88 4.65 -7.60
N MET A 106 -13.83 5.47 -7.17
CA MET A 106 -13.85 6.02 -5.81
C MET A 106 -14.57 5.03 -4.89
N ARG A 107 -13.96 4.63 -3.77
CA ARG A 107 -14.59 3.71 -2.80
C ARG A 107 -15.45 4.51 -1.81
N PRO A 108 -16.75 4.20 -1.65
CA PRO A 108 -17.60 4.88 -0.68
C PRO A 108 -17.42 4.37 0.77
N ASP A 109 -17.05 3.10 0.96
CA ASP A 109 -17.07 2.43 2.28
C ASP A 109 -15.67 2.15 2.85
N GLY A 110 -14.91 3.21 3.16
CA GLY A 110 -13.57 3.12 3.75
C GLY A 110 -12.58 2.31 2.90
N ILE A 111 -11.34 2.13 3.36
CA ILE A 111 -10.37 1.24 2.69
C ILE A 111 -9.75 0.29 3.69
N ARG A 112 -9.74 -0.99 3.34
CA ARG A 112 -8.99 -1.99 4.07
C ARG A 112 -7.54 -1.94 3.58
N ALA A 113 -6.65 -1.46 4.43
CA ALA A 113 -5.22 -1.62 4.22
C ALA A 113 -4.63 -2.45 5.35
N PHE A 114 -3.72 -3.35 4.98
CA PHE A 114 -2.97 -4.15 5.93
C PHE A 114 -1.79 -3.34 6.43
N ASP A 115 -1.68 -3.15 7.73
CA ASP A 115 -0.44 -2.69 8.35
C ASP A 115 0.41 -3.91 8.65
N ALA A 116 1.61 -4.00 8.06
CA ALA A 116 2.57 -5.03 8.45
C ALA A 116 3.45 -4.53 9.60
N PRO A 117 3.28 -4.94 10.87
CA PRO A 117 4.27 -4.68 11.91
C PRO A 117 5.42 -5.70 11.83
N GLY A 118 6.68 -5.22 11.80
CA GLY A 118 7.79 -5.97 12.39
C GLY A 118 8.65 -6.90 11.54
N GLN A 119 8.55 -6.97 10.20
CA GLN A 119 9.49 -7.76 9.38
C GLN A 119 9.94 -7.04 8.10
N TYR A 120 11.18 -7.31 7.66
CA TYR A 120 11.67 -6.93 6.32
C TYR A 120 10.91 -7.75 5.28
N LEU A 121 10.32 -7.06 4.30
CA LEU A 121 9.52 -7.69 3.25
C LEU A 121 10.45 -8.13 2.11
N SER A 122 10.28 -9.38 1.66
CA SER A 122 10.95 -9.89 0.46
C SER A 122 10.08 -9.58 -0.77
N TRP A 123 10.66 -8.94 -1.78
CA TRP A 123 9.97 -8.58 -3.02
C TRP A 123 10.49 -9.49 -4.13
N HIS A 124 9.58 -10.12 -4.88
CA HIS A 124 9.89 -10.99 -6.00
C HIS A 124 9.18 -10.52 -7.26
#